data_AF-A0A7C1B332-F1
#
_entry.id   AF-A0A7C1B332-F1
#
_cell.length_a   1.000
_cell.length_b   1.000
_cell.length_c   1.000
_cell.angle_alpha   90.00
_cell.angle_beta   90.00
_cell.angle_gamma   90.00
#
_symmetry.space_group_name_H-M   'P 1'
#
loop_
_entity.id
_entity.type
_entity.pdbx_description
1 polymer ?
#
loop_
_entity_poly.entity_id
_entity_poly.type
_entity_poly.pdbx_seq_one_letter_code
_entity_poly.pdbx_strand_id
1 'polypeptide(L)'
;MERLVFLPLVISLLILSFFFKRGSKEILRASFLIYLLGIFLSIGISLLQASLTYFLWERNSLSHLLLPPFTPISYFLSYVFFHFFRPMLFNLSLSLLLLALLKIFNKIFRGRLFFEEEIYFASFAVLASPFPTNLLLIILVFLSGILVSLSKKTCKKKVEFTSLYHFWLPLAILMIIFKPFIITLPILKDLVM
;
A
#
# COMPACT_ATOMS: atom_id res chain seq x y z
N MET A 1 5.54 10.66 7.81
CA MET A 1 4.20 10.95 8.37
C MET A 1 3.08 10.78 7.35
N GLU A 2 3.30 11.08 6.06
CA GLU A 2 2.26 11.08 5.01
C GLU A 2 1.42 9.80 4.92
N ARG A 3 2.02 8.62 5.11
CA ARG A 3 1.29 7.35 5.00
C ARG A 3 0.44 7.00 6.22
N LEU A 4 0.56 7.75 7.33
CA LEU A 4 -0.30 7.56 8.50
C LEU A 4 -1.78 7.88 8.19
N VAL A 5 -2.04 8.70 7.17
CA VAL A 5 -3.42 9.03 6.72
C VAL A 5 -4.16 7.78 6.22
N PHE A 6 -3.45 6.72 5.78
CA PHE A 6 -4.07 5.46 5.37
C PHE A 6 -4.40 4.53 6.54
N LEU A 7 -3.82 4.76 7.72
CA LEU A 7 -3.96 3.87 8.87
C LEU A 7 -5.42 3.70 9.35
N PRO A 8 -6.25 4.76 9.42
CA PRO A 8 -7.68 4.61 9.72
C PRO A 8 -8.42 3.72 8.71
N LEU A 9 -8.07 3.79 7.42
CA LEU A 9 -8.68 2.97 6.37
C LEU A 9 -8.23 1.51 6.45
N VAL A 10 -6.96 1.26 6.80
CA VAL A 10 -6.48 -0.13 7.02
C VAL A 10 -7.15 -0.73 8.26
N ILE A 11 -7.28 0.05 9.33
CA ILE A 11 -7.97 -0.38 10.55
C ILE A 11 -9.45 -0.62 10.29
N SER A 12 -10.12 0.25 9.53
CA SER A 12 -11.54 0.06 9.20
C SER A 12 -11.76 -1.22 8.41
N LEU A 13 -10.93 -1.53 7.42
CA LEU A 13 -10.97 -2.81 6.71
C LEU A 13 -10.73 -3.98 7.65
N LEU A 14 -9.76 -3.88 8.56
CA LEU A 14 -9.46 -4.94 9.51
C LEU A 14 -10.66 -5.21 10.42
N ILE A 15 -11.28 -4.16 10.96
CA ILE A 15 -12.49 -4.26 11.79
C ILE A 15 -13.63 -4.88 10.98
N LEU A 16 -13.93 -4.35 9.79
CA LEU A 16 -14.97 -4.89 8.91
C LEU A 16 -14.73 -6.38 8.60
N SER A 17 -13.47 -6.79 8.46
CA SER A 17 -13.07 -8.17 8.20
C SER A 17 -13.40 -9.15 9.34
N PHE A 18 -13.55 -8.65 10.57
CA PHE A 18 -13.98 -9.43 11.72
C PHE A 18 -15.50 -9.44 11.90
N PHE A 19 -16.18 -8.34 11.59
CA PHE A 19 -17.63 -8.21 11.77
C PHE A 19 -18.46 -8.87 10.65
N PHE A 20 -17.99 -8.80 9.41
CA PHE A 20 -18.70 -9.36 8.27
C PHE A 20 -18.24 -10.79 7.97
N LYS A 21 -19.18 -11.62 7.51
CA LYS A 21 -18.89 -12.97 7.05
C LYS A 21 -18.00 -12.89 5.79
N ARG A 22 -16.96 -13.72 5.74
CA ARG A 22 -16.09 -13.83 4.56
C ARG A 22 -16.91 -14.24 3.33
N GLY A 23 -16.59 -13.64 2.19
CA GLY A 23 -17.29 -13.80 0.93
C GLY A 23 -18.64 -13.10 0.86
N SER A 24 -19.01 -12.25 1.84
CA SER A 24 -20.26 -11.49 1.76
C SER A 24 -20.15 -10.36 0.72
N LYS A 25 -21.29 -10.00 0.11
CA LYS A 25 -21.33 -8.92 -0.89
C LYS A 25 -21.03 -7.56 -0.27
N GLU A 26 -21.38 -7.38 0.99
CA GLU A 26 -21.17 -6.16 1.78
C GLU A 26 -19.69 -5.90 1.98
N ILE A 27 -18.92 -6.91 2.44
CA ILE A 27 -17.48 -6.75 2.65
C ILE A 27 -16.76 -6.56 1.32
N LEU A 28 -17.16 -7.26 0.25
CA LEU A 28 -16.60 -7.06 -1.08
C LEU A 28 -16.78 -5.61 -1.55
N ARG A 29 -18.00 -5.08 -1.41
CA ARG A 29 -18.31 -3.69 -1.80
C ARG A 29 -17.54 -2.69 -0.95
N ALA A 30 -17.48 -2.88 0.37
CA ALA A 30 -16.71 -2.02 1.27
C ALA A 30 -15.22 -2.03 0.93
N SER A 31 -14.65 -3.21 0.66
CA SER A 31 -13.25 -3.39 0.29
C SER A 31 -12.91 -2.67 -1.00
N PHE A 32 -13.77 -2.81 -2.02
CA PHE A 32 -13.63 -2.09 -3.28
C PHE A 32 -13.70 -0.57 -3.10
N LEU A 33 -14.68 -0.07 -2.32
CA LEU A 33 -14.85 1.36 -2.08
C LEU A 33 -13.68 1.95 -1.29
N ILE A 34 -13.19 1.27 -0.26
CA ILE A 34 -12.04 1.72 0.52
C ILE A 34 -10.76 1.68 -0.33
N TYR A 35 -10.60 0.67 -1.18
CA TYR A 35 -9.50 0.64 -2.13
C TYR A 35 -9.53 1.85 -3.07
N LEU A 36 -10.69 2.13 -3.67
CA LEU A 36 -10.89 3.28 -4.55
C LEU A 36 -10.65 4.61 -3.81
N LEU A 37 -11.18 4.75 -2.60
CA LEU A 37 -10.94 5.89 -1.73
C LEU A 37 -9.44 6.06 -1.45
N GLY A 38 -8.71 4.96 -1.23
CA GLY A 38 -7.25 4.95 -1.08
C GLY A 38 -6.52 5.53 -2.28
N ILE A 39 -6.95 5.19 -3.50
CA ILE A 39 -6.37 5.74 -4.73
C ILE A 39 -6.58 7.25 -4.78
N PHE A 40 -7.83 7.71 -4.61
CA PHE A 40 -8.15 9.13 -4.61
C PHE A 40 -7.42 9.90 -3.51
N LEU A 41 -7.33 9.32 -2.31
CA LEU A 41 -6.59 9.89 -1.21
C LEU A 41 -5.09 10.01 -1.53
N SER A 42 -4.49 8.99 -2.16
CA SER A 42 -3.08 9.06 -2.56
C SER A 42 -2.82 10.14 -3.59
N ILE A 43 -3.71 10.31 -4.59
CA ILE A 43 -3.63 11.39 -5.58
C ILE A 43 -3.80 12.75 -4.89
N GLY A 44 -4.82 12.88 -4.05
CA GLY A 44 -5.15 14.11 -3.34
C GLY A 44 -4.03 14.59 -2.42
N ILE A 45 -3.38 13.67 -1.68
CA ILE A 45 -2.23 14.01 -0.84
C ILE A 45 -1.07 14.53 -1.70
N SER A 46 -0.70 13.85 -2.79
CA SER A 46 0.39 14.30 -3.67
C SER A 46 0.10 15.68 -4.27
N LEU A 47 -1.14 15.95 -4.68
CA LEU A 47 -1.56 17.27 -5.18
C LEU A 47 -1.50 18.33 -4.08
N LEU A 48 -2.02 18.04 -2.89
CA LEU A 48 -1.99 18.95 -1.76
C LEU A 48 -0.55 19.32 -1.39
N GLN A 49 0.35 18.34 -1.35
CA GLN A 49 1.76 18.56 -1.05
C GLN A 49 2.46 19.40 -2.12
N ALA A 50 2.19 19.14 -3.39
CA ALA A 50 2.68 19.97 -4.49
C ALA A 50 2.25 21.43 -4.32
N SER A 51 0.96 21.67 -4.07
CA SER A 51 0.40 23.01 -3.88
C SER A 51 0.97 23.71 -2.64
N LEU A 52 1.03 23.01 -1.50
CA LEU A 52 1.62 23.57 -0.28
C LEU A 52 3.10 23.92 -0.48
N THR A 53 3.85 23.08 -1.19
CA THR A 53 5.25 23.34 -1.50
C THR A 53 5.41 24.61 -2.33
N TYR A 54 4.55 24.81 -3.34
CA TYR A 54 4.55 26.03 -4.15
C TYR A 54 4.36 27.28 -3.28
N PHE A 55 3.29 27.32 -2.47
CA PHE A 55 3.00 28.47 -1.63
C PHE A 55 4.04 28.71 -0.52
N LEU A 56 4.67 27.64 -0.02
CA LEU A 56 5.76 27.75 0.94
C LEU A 56 7.01 28.34 0.31
N TRP A 57 7.31 27.98 -0.94
CA TRP A 57 8.46 28.52 -1.66
C TRP A 57 8.25 29.98 -2.04
N GLU A 58 7.06 30.34 -2.50
CA GLU A 58 6.70 31.72 -2.84
C GLU A 58 6.86 32.69 -1.67
N ARG A 59 6.51 32.26 -0.44
CA ARG A 59 6.52 33.13 0.75
C ARG A 59 7.87 33.26 1.45
N ASN A 60 8.85 32.43 1.09
CA ASN A 60 10.12 32.35 1.78
C ASN A 60 11.22 33.08 1.00
N SER A 61 11.99 33.91 1.71
CA SER A 61 13.01 34.79 1.13
C SER A 61 14.12 34.08 0.36
N LEU A 62 14.37 32.78 0.60
CA LEU A 62 15.37 32.01 -0.13
C LEU A 62 14.75 31.10 -1.19
N SER A 63 13.70 30.35 -0.84
CA SER A 63 13.11 29.40 -1.79
C SER A 63 12.26 30.03 -2.87
N HIS A 64 11.88 31.32 -2.77
CA HIS A 64 11.21 32.00 -3.88
C HIS A 64 12.09 32.10 -5.14
N LEU A 65 13.42 32.05 -4.97
CA LEU A 65 14.38 32.01 -6.08
C LEU A 65 14.29 30.69 -6.88
N LEU A 66 13.68 29.65 -6.30
CA LEU A 66 13.41 28.36 -6.94
C LEU A 66 12.09 28.35 -7.73
N LEU A 67 11.43 29.50 -7.86
CA LEU A 67 10.24 29.70 -8.67
C LEU A 67 10.48 30.75 -9.77
N PRO A 68 9.61 30.81 -10.80
CA PRO A 68 9.60 31.91 -11.76
C PRO A 68 9.43 33.28 -11.06
N PRO A 69 10.11 34.34 -11.54
CA PRO A 69 10.89 34.43 -12.78
C PRO A 69 12.35 33.97 -12.68
N PHE A 70 12.85 33.65 -11.48
CA PHE A 70 14.28 33.39 -11.26
C PHE A 70 14.73 32.02 -11.79
N THR A 71 13.85 31.02 -11.73
CA THR A 71 14.08 29.68 -12.28
C THR A 71 12.86 29.23 -13.09
N PRO A 72 13.05 28.37 -14.10
CA PRO A 72 11.95 27.93 -14.96
C PRO A 72 10.97 27.04 -14.19
N ILE A 73 9.68 27.13 -14.51
CA ILE A 73 8.62 26.31 -13.88
C ILE A 73 8.87 24.80 -14.00
N SER A 74 9.63 24.37 -15.03
CA SER A 74 10.04 22.99 -15.23
C SER A 74 10.88 22.43 -14.07
N TYR A 75 11.67 23.28 -13.39
CA TYR A 75 12.42 22.90 -12.20
C TYR A 75 11.47 22.51 -11.08
N PHE A 76 10.49 23.37 -10.77
CA PHE A 76 9.48 23.10 -9.74
C PHE A 76 8.66 21.85 -10.07
N LEU A 77 8.21 21.70 -11.32
CA LEU A 77 7.46 20.51 -11.75
C LEU A 77 8.27 19.22 -11.60
N SER A 78 9.56 19.27 -11.93
CA SER A 78 10.47 18.13 -11.76
C SER A 78 10.66 17.82 -10.28
N TYR A 79 10.90 18.84 -9.44
CA TYR A 79 11.00 18.68 -7.99
C TYR A 79 9.76 17.99 -7.41
N VAL A 80 8.57 18.54 -7.70
CA VAL A 80 7.29 17.99 -7.24
C VAL A 80 7.08 16.58 -7.75
N PHE A 81 7.43 16.31 -9.00
CA PHE A 81 7.30 14.98 -9.59
C PHE A 81 8.16 13.95 -8.84
N PHE A 82 9.45 14.21 -8.66
CA PHE A 82 10.37 13.24 -8.04
C PHE A 82 10.10 13.01 -6.55
N HIS A 83 9.60 14.02 -5.84
CA HIS A 83 9.36 13.95 -4.40
C HIS A 83 7.97 13.44 -4.04
N PHE A 84 6.92 13.86 -4.76
CA PHE A 84 5.53 13.55 -4.36
C PHE A 84 4.83 12.57 -5.30
N PHE A 85 4.96 12.75 -6.62
CA PHE A 85 4.24 11.91 -7.59
C PHE A 85 4.93 10.58 -7.86
N ARG A 86 6.27 10.55 -7.99
CA ARG A 86 7.00 9.32 -8.28
C ARG A 86 6.77 8.23 -7.22
N PRO A 87 6.88 8.49 -5.90
CA PRO A 87 6.56 7.47 -4.88
C PRO A 87 5.09 7.04 -4.90
N MET A 88 4.18 7.98 -5.16
CA MET A 88 2.75 7.69 -5.29
C MET A 88 2.48 6.79 -6.50
N LEU A 89 3.04 7.10 -7.67
CA LEU A 89 2.89 6.35 -8.91
C LEU A 89 3.48 4.95 -8.78
N PHE A 90 4.62 4.80 -8.11
CA PHE A 90 5.23 3.50 -7.86
C PHE A 90 4.30 2.61 -7.01
N ASN A 91 3.81 3.15 -5.89
CA ASN A 91 2.88 2.43 -5.01
C ASN A 91 1.58 2.06 -5.72
N LEU A 92 1.03 3.00 -6.50
CA LEU A 92 -0.20 2.77 -7.27
C LEU A 92 0.01 1.70 -8.34
N SER A 93 1.12 1.78 -9.08
CA SER A 93 1.46 0.81 -10.12
C SER A 93 1.64 -0.58 -9.54
N LEU A 94 2.37 -0.71 -8.42
CA LEU A 94 2.57 -1.98 -7.75
C LEU A 94 1.26 -2.55 -7.19
N SER A 95 0.40 -1.70 -6.62
CA SER A 95 -0.93 -2.09 -6.14
C SER A 95 -1.82 -2.61 -7.26
N LEU A 96 -1.90 -1.89 -8.39
CA LEU A 96 -2.68 -2.29 -9.56
C LEU A 96 -2.13 -3.57 -10.19
N LEU A 97 -0.81 -3.70 -10.27
CA LEU A 97 -0.15 -4.91 -10.76
C LEU A 97 -0.49 -6.11 -9.86
N LEU A 98 -0.41 -5.96 -8.53
CA LEU A 98 -0.79 -7.03 -7.61
C LEU A 98 -2.28 -7.38 -7.74
N LEU A 99 -3.16 -6.38 -7.85
CA LEU A 99 -4.59 -6.59 -8.07
C LEU A 99 -4.84 -7.43 -9.34
N ALA A 100 -4.20 -7.06 -10.45
CA ALA A 100 -4.33 -7.76 -11.71
C ALA A 100 -3.81 -9.20 -11.60
N LEU A 101 -2.61 -9.40 -11.04
CA LEU A 101 -2.02 -10.72 -10.84
C LEU A 101 -2.91 -11.62 -9.99
N LEU A 102 -3.37 -11.13 -8.83
CA LEU A 102 -4.22 -11.92 -7.95
C LEU A 102 -5.57 -12.25 -8.60
N LYS A 103 -6.18 -11.34 -9.37
CA LYS A 103 -7.40 -11.65 -10.15
C LYS A 103 -7.14 -12.70 -11.22
N ILE A 104 -6.03 -12.59 -11.96
CA ILE A 104 -5.64 -13.55 -13.01
C ILE A 104 -5.43 -14.93 -12.37
N PHE A 105 -4.63 -15.03 -11.31
CA PHE A 105 -4.42 -16.28 -10.60
C PHE A 105 -5.72 -16.83 -10.04
N ASN A 106 -6.55 -16.02 -9.38
CA ASN A 106 -7.79 -16.52 -8.82
C ASN A 106 -8.73 -17.05 -9.93
N LYS A 107 -8.74 -16.43 -11.12
CA LYS A 107 -9.48 -16.94 -12.28
C LYS A 107 -8.91 -18.27 -12.79
N ILE A 108 -7.59 -18.39 -12.94
CA ILE A 108 -6.91 -19.63 -13.38
C ILE A 108 -7.24 -20.79 -12.44
N PHE A 109 -7.23 -20.54 -11.14
CA PHE A 109 -7.48 -21.55 -10.10
C PHE A 109 -8.96 -21.65 -9.68
N ARG A 110 -9.89 -21.15 -10.50
CA ARG A 110 -11.36 -21.25 -10.30
C ARG A 110 -11.85 -20.74 -8.93
N GLY A 111 -11.28 -19.64 -8.45
CA GLY A 111 -11.67 -18.98 -7.20
C GLY A 111 -11.19 -19.70 -5.92
N ARG A 112 -10.30 -20.70 -6.04
CA ARG A 112 -9.87 -21.52 -4.89
C ARG A 112 -8.71 -20.92 -4.09
N LEU A 113 -8.02 -19.91 -4.63
CA LEU A 113 -6.83 -19.34 -4.00
C LEU A 113 -7.14 -18.13 -3.11
N PHE A 114 -8.03 -17.25 -3.52
CA PHE A 114 -8.28 -16.02 -2.77
C PHE A 114 -9.78 -15.75 -2.72
N PHE A 115 -10.23 -15.23 -1.59
CA PHE A 115 -11.56 -14.62 -1.53
C PHE A 115 -11.57 -13.35 -2.39
N GLU A 116 -12.71 -12.98 -2.95
CA GLU A 116 -12.77 -11.82 -3.86
C GLU A 116 -12.41 -10.51 -3.14
N GLU A 117 -12.82 -10.36 -1.88
CA GLU A 117 -12.47 -9.23 -1.02
C GLU A 117 -10.99 -9.22 -0.61
N GLU A 118 -10.38 -10.41 -0.47
CA GLU A 118 -8.97 -10.56 -0.09
C GLU A 118 -8.04 -9.93 -1.13
N ILE A 119 -8.42 -10.01 -2.41
CA ILE A 119 -7.67 -9.38 -3.50
C ILE A 119 -7.60 -7.86 -3.31
N TYR A 120 -8.70 -7.24 -2.86
CA TYR A 120 -8.74 -5.81 -2.57
C TYR A 120 -7.96 -5.48 -1.29
N PHE A 121 -8.00 -6.33 -0.27
CA PHE A 121 -7.17 -6.16 0.93
C PHE A 121 -5.68 -6.16 0.59
N ALA A 122 -5.23 -7.13 -0.21
CA ALA A 122 -3.84 -7.23 -0.64
C ALA A 122 -3.41 -5.99 -1.43
N SER A 123 -4.23 -5.58 -2.40
CA SER A 123 -3.96 -4.44 -3.26
C SER A 123 -3.93 -3.13 -2.46
N PHE A 124 -4.85 -2.96 -1.51
CA PHE A 124 -4.91 -1.81 -0.63
C PHE A 124 -3.76 -1.78 0.38
N ALA A 125 -3.38 -2.93 0.97
CA ALA A 125 -2.24 -3.06 1.87
C ALA A 125 -0.94 -2.59 1.21
N VAL A 126 -0.74 -2.95 -0.07
CA VAL A 126 0.41 -2.51 -0.88
C VAL A 126 0.34 -1.03 -1.23
N LEU A 127 -0.85 -0.49 -1.54
CA LEU A 127 -1.03 0.94 -1.82
C LEU A 127 -0.72 1.81 -0.60
N ALA A 128 -1.23 1.40 0.57
CA ALA A 128 -1.09 2.09 1.84
C ALA A 128 0.36 2.03 2.39
N SER A 129 1.06 0.93 2.12
CA SER A 129 2.46 0.75 2.56
C SER A 129 3.41 1.57 1.67
N PRO A 130 4.33 2.36 2.24
CA PRO A 130 5.29 3.13 1.45
C PRO A 130 6.28 2.23 0.71
N PHE A 131 6.78 2.68 -0.44
CA PHE A 131 8.01 2.12 -0.99
C PHE A 131 9.20 2.36 -0.02
N PRO A 132 10.11 1.40 0.18
CA PRO A 132 10.13 0.03 -0.38
C PRO A 132 9.45 -1.02 0.51
N THR A 133 8.85 -0.63 1.64
CA THR A 133 8.25 -1.57 2.60
C THR A 133 7.03 -2.31 2.04
N ASN A 134 6.40 -1.78 1.00
CA ASN A 134 5.37 -2.49 0.24
C ASN A 134 5.86 -3.78 -0.46
N LEU A 135 7.11 -3.82 -0.95
CA LEU A 135 7.71 -5.04 -1.49
C LEU A 135 7.97 -6.06 -0.39
N LEU A 136 8.52 -5.60 0.74
CA LEU A 136 8.73 -6.42 1.92
C LEU A 136 7.40 -7.01 2.42
N LEU A 137 6.32 -6.23 2.42
CA LEU A 137 4.98 -6.70 2.79
C LEU A 137 4.57 -7.91 1.97
N ILE A 138 4.70 -7.84 0.64
CA ILE A 138 4.32 -8.93 -0.26
C ILE A 138 5.11 -10.19 0.10
N ILE A 139 6.42 -10.06 0.26
CA ILE A 139 7.30 -11.18 0.63
C ILE A 139 6.88 -11.78 1.98
N LEU A 140 6.67 -10.95 2.99
CA LEU A 140 6.29 -11.40 4.34
C LEU A 140 4.93 -12.09 4.38
N VAL A 141 3.94 -11.62 3.62
CA VAL A 141 2.61 -12.25 3.55
C VAL A 141 2.69 -13.64 2.91
N PHE A 142 3.45 -13.79 1.83
CA PHE A 142 3.61 -15.12 1.21
C PHE A 142 4.44 -16.06 2.09
N LEU A 143 5.51 -15.57 2.72
CA LEU A 143 6.30 -16.34 3.67
C LEU A 143 5.45 -16.79 4.87
N SER A 144 4.62 -15.92 5.44
CA SER A 144 3.75 -16.29 6.56
C SER A 144 2.73 -17.36 6.16
N GLY A 145 2.17 -17.27 4.95
CA GLY A 145 1.32 -18.31 4.37
C GLY A 145 2.00 -19.69 4.31
N ILE A 146 3.24 -19.72 3.80
CA ILE A 146 4.04 -20.95 3.72
C ILE A 146 4.30 -21.49 5.13
N LEU A 147 4.75 -20.65 6.07
CA LEU A 147 5.04 -21.06 7.45
C LEU A 147 3.82 -21.65 8.17
N VAL A 148 2.63 -21.06 8.00
CA VAL A 148 1.40 -21.62 8.57
C VAL A 148 1.05 -22.96 7.94
N SER A 149 1.20 -23.09 6.62
CA SER A 149 0.92 -24.35 5.93
C SER A 149 1.84 -25.49 6.39
N LEU A 150 3.13 -25.21 6.59
CA LEU A 150 4.11 -26.16 7.13
C LEU A 150 3.78 -26.52 8.58
N SER A 151 3.43 -25.53 9.39
CA SER A 151 3.07 -25.74 10.80
C SER A 151 1.85 -26.67 10.94
N LYS A 152 0.81 -26.48 10.11
CA LYS A 152 -0.38 -27.34 10.12
C LYS A 152 -0.04 -28.80 9.76
N LYS A 153 0.85 -29.00 8.78
CA LYS A 153 1.33 -30.33 8.37
C LYS A 153 2.06 -31.02 9.52
N THR A 154 2.97 -30.32 10.20
CA THR A 154 3.69 -30.86 11.37
C THR A 154 2.75 -31.20 12.52
N CYS A 155 1.72 -30.38 12.76
CA CYS A 155 0.72 -30.62 13.81
C CYS A 155 -0.35 -31.67 13.45
N LYS A 156 -0.24 -32.40 12.33
CA LYS A 156 -1.23 -33.37 11.83
C LYS A 156 -2.66 -32.82 11.73
N LYS A 157 -2.83 -31.51 11.64
CA LYS A 157 -4.14 -30.90 11.37
C LYS A 157 -4.45 -31.13 9.89
N LYS A 158 -5.74 -31.27 9.55
CA LYS A 158 -6.16 -31.38 8.15
C LYS A 158 -5.50 -30.26 7.35
N VAL A 159 -4.90 -30.62 6.22
CA VAL A 159 -4.28 -29.69 5.27
C VAL A 159 -5.40 -28.97 4.52
N GLU A 160 -6.11 -28.11 5.24
CA GLU A 160 -7.07 -27.20 4.64
C GLU A 160 -6.36 -25.98 4.10
N PHE A 161 -6.90 -25.44 3.00
CA PHE A 161 -6.42 -24.24 2.37
C PHE A 161 -6.27 -23.11 3.40
N THR A 162 -5.08 -22.49 3.43
CA THR A 162 -4.78 -21.40 4.36
C THR A 162 -4.82 -20.10 3.58
N SER A 163 -5.96 -19.41 3.64
CA SER A 163 -6.09 -18.08 3.05
C SER A 163 -5.16 -17.08 3.73
N LEU A 164 -4.61 -16.14 2.96
CA LEU A 164 -3.71 -15.10 3.44
C LEU A 164 -4.47 -13.89 4.00
N TYR A 165 -5.80 -13.98 4.07
CA TYR A 165 -6.74 -12.92 4.45
C TYR A 165 -6.35 -12.16 5.71
N HIS A 166 -5.85 -12.86 6.74
CA HIS A 166 -5.47 -12.24 8.01
C HIS A 166 -4.07 -11.66 8.05
N PHE A 167 -3.25 -11.84 7.00
CA PHE A 167 -1.87 -11.35 6.99
C PHE A 167 -1.76 -9.99 6.31
N TRP A 168 -2.54 -9.73 5.25
CA TRP A 168 -2.42 -8.50 4.47
C TRP A 168 -2.57 -7.23 5.30
N LEU A 169 -3.67 -7.08 6.04
CA LEU A 169 -3.98 -5.85 6.76
C LEU A 169 -3.13 -5.66 8.02
N PRO A 170 -2.92 -6.67 8.90
CA PRO A 170 -2.04 -6.50 10.06
C PRO A 170 -0.59 -6.22 9.69
N LEU A 171 -0.05 -6.90 8.66
CA LEU A 171 1.30 -6.61 8.19
C LEU A 171 1.39 -5.20 7.57
N ALA A 172 0.34 -4.72 6.89
CA ALA A 172 0.30 -3.33 6.42
C ALA A 172 0.39 -2.32 7.57
N ILE A 173 -0.34 -2.55 8.67
CA ILE A 173 -0.25 -1.70 9.86
C ILE A 173 1.19 -1.68 10.39
N LEU A 174 1.84 -2.84 10.50
CA LEU A 174 3.25 -2.92 10.92
C LEU A 174 4.18 -2.17 9.96
N MET A 175 4.01 -2.33 8.65
CA MET A 175 4.84 -1.64 7.66
C MET A 175 4.68 -0.12 7.69
N ILE A 176 3.50 0.38 8.02
CA ILE A 176 3.23 1.82 8.14
C ILE A 176 3.85 2.38 9.43
N ILE A 177 3.65 1.70 10.57
CA ILE A 177 4.12 2.17 11.88
C ILE A 177 5.65 2.05 12.01
N PHE A 178 6.21 0.89 11.65
CA PHE A 178 7.64 0.60 11.85
C PHE A 178 8.51 1.01 10.65
N LYS A 179 7.96 1.76 9.68
CA LYS A 179 8.71 2.25 8.52
C LYS A 179 10.10 2.82 8.88
N PRO A 180 10.25 3.73 9.87
CA PRO A 180 11.54 4.33 10.18
C PRO A 180 12.60 3.30 10.58
N PHE A 181 12.19 2.23 11.26
CA PHE A 181 13.06 1.14 11.68
C PHE A 181 13.33 0.16 10.54
N ILE A 182 12.34 -0.16 9.72
CA ILE A 182 12.49 -1.14 8.62
C ILE A 182 13.47 -0.63 7.56
N ILE A 183 13.50 0.68 7.28
CA ILE A 183 14.37 1.27 6.25
C ILE A 183 15.86 1.23 6.66
N THR A 184 16.18 1.08 7.94
CA THR A 184 17.59 0.96 8.37
C THR A 184 18.19 -0.43 8.07
N LEU A 185 17.37 -1.40 7.65
CA LEU A 185 17.84 -2.72 7.27
C LEU A 185 18.76 -2.64 6.03
N PRO A 186 19.91 -3.33 6.00
CA PRO A 186 20.90 -3.21 4.93
C PRO A 186 20.30 -3.42 3.52
N ILE A 187 19.48 -4.46 3.37
CA ILE A 187 18.86 -4.86 2.10
C ILE A 187 17.93 -3.78 1.53
N LEU A 188 17.30 -2.98 2.39
CA LEU A 188 16.37 -1.92 1.98
C LEU A 188 17.05 -0.57 1.82
N LYS A 189 18.17 -0.35 2.51
CA LYS A 189 18.95 0.89 2.42
C LYS A 189 19.43 1.13 0.99
N ASP A 190 19.88 0.08 0.32
CA ASP A 190 20.38 0.12 -1.07
C ASP A 190 19.27 0.39 -2.10
N LEU A 191 18.00 0.16 -1.75
CA LEU A 191 16.84 0.43 -2.63
C LEU A 191 16.30 1.87 -2.48
N VAL A 192 16.72 2.59 -1.44
CA VAL A 192 16.25 3.95 -1.11
C VAL A 192 17.27 5.02 -1.50
N MET A 193 18.56 4.67 -1.59
CA MET A 193 19.63 5.53 -2.14
C MET A 193 19.55 5.63 -3.65
#